data_AF-A0A2S8VNA0-F1
#
_entry.id   AF-A0A2S8VNA0-F1
#
_cell.length_a   1.000
_cell.length_b   1.000
_cell.length_c   1.000
_cell.angle_alpha   90.00
_cell.angle_beta   90.00
_cell.angle_gamma   90.00
#
_symmetry.space_group_name_H-M   'P 1'
#
loop_
_entity.id
_entity.type
_entity.pdbx_description
1 polymer ?
#
loop_
_entity_poly.entity_id
_entity_poly.type
_entity_poly.pdbx_seq_one_letter_code
_entity_poly.pdbx_strand_id
1 'polypeptide(L)'
;MIFSERLKEEREKRNWSQNDLAEKLHVSRQSVSKWETGKNYPSIEIIIHLSDLFGITIDELLRSDKELTQKVIEDSKQLAYPKWKVFFDSLFMMGVFLFITKIVVWMLNKFAGASITIVADAPYVMNLLPLAFMIIGGMGSDKLKKIYK
;
A
#
# COMPACT_ATOMS: atom_id res chain seq x y z
N MET A 1 -15.46 -23.79 -13.66
CA MET A 1 -14.02 -23.99 -13.78
C MET A 1 -13.38 -23.10 -12.74
N ILE A 2 -12.57 -23.64 -11.84
CA ILE A 2 -11.85 -22.85 -10.83
C ILE A 2 -10.51 -22.34 -11.42
N PHE A 3 -9.83 -21.42 -10.74
CA PHE A 3 -8.62 -20.78 -11.27
C PHE A 3 -7.53 -21.79 -11.69
N SER A 4 -7.30 -22.82 -10.88
CA SER A 4 -6.28 -23.84 -11.14
C SER A 4 -6.52 -24.60 -12.45
N GLU A 5 -7.77 -24.94 -12.73
CA GLU A 5 -8.20 -25.58 -13.98
C GLU A 5 -8.05 -24.64 -15.17
N ARG A 6 -8.45 -23.38 -15.01
CA ARG A 6 -8.35 -22.36 -16.06
C ARG A 6 -6.90 -22.07 -16.44
N LEU A 7 -6.03 -21.95 -15.44
CA LEU A 7 -4.59 -21.77 -15.63
C LEU A 7 -3.99 -22.91 -16.46
N LYS A 8 -4.34 -24.15 -16.10
CA LYS A 8 -3.89 -25.34 -16.80
C LYS A 8 -4.42 -25.39 -18.24
N GLU A 9 -5.70 -25.07 -18.44
CA GLU A 9 -6.34 -25.02 -19.75
C GLU A 9 -5.66 -24.00 -20.68
N GLU A 10 -5.43 -22.78 -20.20
CA GLU A 10 -4.78 -21.73 -21.00
C GLU A 10 -3.31 -22.05 -21.31
N ARG A 11 -2.60 -22.72 -20.39
CA ARG A 11 -1.25 -23.25 -20.66
C ARG A 11 -1.28 -24.31 -21.76
N GLU A 12 -2.19 -25.28 -21.65
CA GLU A 12 -2.28 -26.42 -22.58
C GLU A 12 -2.73 -25.99 -23.98
N LYS A 13 -3.65 -25.01 -24.09
CA LYS A 13 -4.02 -24.38 -25.36
C LYS A 13 -2.83 -23.82 -26.15
N ARG A 14 -1.77 -23.45 -25.44
CA ARG A 14 -0.54 -22.86 -26.02
C ARG A 14 0.59 -23.88 -26.16
N ASN A 15 0.32 -25.16 -25.87
CA ASN A 15 1.31 -26.24 -25.87
C ASN A 15 2.52 -25.98 -24.96
N TRP A 16 2.32 -25.26 -23.86
CA TRP A 16 3.38 -24.95 -22.91
C TRP A 16 3.50 -26.03 -21.84
N SER A 17 4.73 -26.39 -21.49
CA SER A 17 5.00 -27.15 -20.27
C SER A 17 4.85 -26.27 -19.03
N GLN A 18 4.73 -26.87 -17.84
CA GLN A 18 4.78 -26.11 -16.58
C GLN A 18 6.11 -25.35 -16.43
N ASN A 19 7.20 -25.85 -17.03
CA ASN A 19 8.48 -25.19 -17.06
C ASN A 19 8.43 -23.94 -17.94
N ASP A 20 7.83 -24.05 -19.13
CA ASP A 20 7.75 -22.96 -20.10
C ASP A 20 6.94 -21.78 -19.53
N LEU A 21 5.83 -22.08 -18.85
CA LEU A 21 5.05 -21.05 -18.16
C LEU A 21 5.82 -20.44 -16.99
N ALA A 22 6.58 -21.25 -16.25
CA ALA A 22 7.41 -20.77 -15.15
C ALA A 22 8.52 -19.83 -15.64
N GLU A 23 9.17 -20.15 -16.77
CA GLU A 23 10.17 -19.31 -17.43
C GLU A 23 9.58 -17.97 -17.88
N LYS A 24 8.40 -17.99 -18.52
CA LYS A 24 7.70 -16.77 -18.97
C LYS A 24 7.30 -15.83 -17.83
N LEU A 25 7.00 -16.39 -16.66
CA LEU A 25 6.62 -15.63 -15.47
C LEU A 25 7.80 -15.35 -14.52
N HIS A 26 9.01 -15.82 -14.85
CA HIS A 26 10.19 -15.75 -13.99
C HIS A 26 9.97 -16.33 -12.58
N VAL A 27 9.29 -17.48 -12.49
CA VAL A 27 9.01 -18.19 -11.24
C VAL A 27 9.53 -19.63 -11.29
N SER A 28 9.47 -20.35 -10.17
CA SER A 28 9.80 -21.77 -10.15
C SER A 28 8.70 -22.63 -10.79
N ARG A 29 9.08 -23.73 -11.46
CA ARG A 29 8.13 -24.77 -11.91
C ARG A 29 7.24 -25.28 -10.77
N GLN A 30 7.79 -25.36 -9.56
CA GLN A 30 7.05 -25.82 -8.37
C GLN A 30 5.92 -24.84 -8.02
N SER A 31 6.12 -23.53 -8.22
CA SER A 31 5.07 -22.52 -8.05
C SER A 31 3.91 -22.78 -9.00
N VAL A 32 4.19 -22.92 -10.30
CA VAL A 32 3.18 -23.24 -11.33
C VAL A 32 2.43 -24.54 -11.00
N SER A 33 3.15 -25.59 -10.61
CA SER A 33 2.53 -26.85 -10.20
C SER A 33 1.61 -26.70 -8.99
N LYS A 34 1.98 -25.88 -7.99
CA LYS A 34 1.11 -25.60 -6.84
C LYS A 34 -0.16 -24.85 -7.23
N TRP A 35 -0.07 -23.92 -8.19
CA TRP A 35 -1.22 -23.17 -8.70
C TRP A 35 -2.18 -24.08 -9.48
N GLU A 36 -1.66 -24.89 -10.40
CA GLU A 36 -2.47 -25.83 -11.20
C GLU A 36 -3.09 -26.95 -10.36
N THR A 37 -2.53 -27.24 -9.18
CA THR A 37 -3.08 -28.23 -8.23
C THR A 37 -3.95 -27.59 -7.13
N GLY A 38 -4.17 -26.27 -7.16
CA GLY A 38 -4.95 -25.56 -6.15
C GLY A 38 -4.32 -25.54 -4.75
N LYS A 39 -3.04 -25.90 -4.61
CA LYS A 39 -2.34 -25.92 -3.31
C LYS A 39 -2.05 -24.52 -2.77
N ASN A 40 -1.90 -23.52 -3.66
CA ASN A 40 -1.86 -22.11 -3.30
C ASN A 40 -2.31 -21.24 -4.47
N TYR A 41 -2.53 -19.96 -4.20
CA TYR A 41 -2.75 -18.94 -5.21
C TYR A 41 -1.52 -18.06 -5.46
N PRO A 42 -1.27 -17.64 -6.71
CA PRO A 42 -0.25 -16.64 -7.03
C PRO A 42 -0.51 -15.27 -6.38
N SER A 43 0.47 -14.38 -6.42
CA SER A 43 0.29 -12.97 -6.07
C SER A 43 -0.55 -12.24 -7.12
N ILE A 44 -1.16 -11.12 -6.75
CA ILE A 44 -1.91 -10.25 -7.67
C ILE A 44 -1.07 -9.83 -8.89
N GLU A 45 0.21 -9.54 -8.70
CA GLU A 45 1.14 -9.20 -9.79
C GLU A 45 1.24 -10.32 -10.82
N ILE A 46 1.41 -11.56 -10.38
CA ILE A 46 1.46 -12.72 -11.27
C ILE A 46 0.11 -12.94 -11.96
N ILE A 47 -1.02 -12.68 -11.30
CA ILE A 47 -2.35 -12.78 -11.91
C ILE A 47 -2.51 -11.75 -13.03
N ILE A 48 -2.02 -10.53 -12.86
CA ILE A 48 -1.98 -9.50 -13.92
C ILE A 48 -1.11 -9.97 -15.08
N HIS A 49 0.09 -10.50 -14.79
CA HIS A 49 0.99 -11.00 -15.83
C HIS A 49 0.39 -12.20 -16.58
N LEU A 50 -0.36 -13.07 -15.89
CA LEU A 50 -1.09 -14.18 -16.50
C LEU A 50 -2.20 -13.67 -17.42
N SER A 51 -2.98 -12.66 -17.00
CA SER A 51 -4.00 -12.06 -17.87
C SER A 51 -3.39 -11.47 -19.14
N ASP A 52 -2.24 -10.77 -19.01
CA ASP A 52 -1.53 -10.21 -20.17
C ASP A 52 -0.95 -11.30 -21.07
N LEU A 53 -0.32 -12.32 -20.48
CA LEU A 53 0.29 -13.43 -21.21
C LEU A 53 -0.74 -14.28 -21.96
N PHE A 54 -1.93 -14.44 -21.39
CA PHE A 54 -3.02 -15.18 -22.01
C PHE A 54 -3.91 -14.31 -22.90
N GLY A 55 -3.85 -12.97 -22.79
CA GLY A 55 -4.71 -12.07 -23.55
C GLY A 55 -6.19 -12.18 -23.14
N ILE A 56 -6.46 -12.50 -21.88
CA ILE A 56 -7.81 -12.57 -21.30
C ILE A 56 -7.91 -11.59 -20.13
N THR A 57 -9.12 -11.22 -19.72
CA THR A 57 -9.29 -10.34 -18.56
C THR A 57 -9.00 -11.08 -17.24
N ILE A 58 -8.65 -10.34 -16.19
CA ILE A 58 -8.51 -10.91 -14.83
C ILE A 58 -9.84 -11.53 -14.39
N ASP A 59 -10.98 -10.91 -14.68
CA ASP A 59 -12.31 -11.48 -14.39
C ASP A 59 -12.50 -12.85 -15.04
N GLU A 60 -12.12 -12.99 -16.31
CA GLU A 60 -12.18 -14.27 -17.02
C GLU A 60 -11.22 -15.32 -16.44
N LEU A 61 -10.05 -14.91 -15.98
CA LEU A 61 -9.06 -15.79 -15.36
C LEU A 61 -9.50 -16.29 -13.98
N LEU A 62 -10.20 -15.45 -13.22
CA LEU A 62 -10.66 -15.72 -11.85
C LEU A 62 -12.09 -16.24 -11.77
N ARG A 63 -12.77 -16.35 -12.91
CA ARG A 63 -14.21 -16.64 -12.98
C ARG A 63 -14.53 -17.91 -12.20
N SER A 64 -15.54 -17.82 -11.34
CA SER A 64 -16.00 -18.92 -10.46
C SER A 64 -15.08 -19.31 -9.29
N ASP A 65 -13.96 -18.63 -9.07
CA ASP A 65 -13.10 -18.80 -7.88
C ASP A 65 -13.30 -17.64 -6.89
N LYS A 66 -14.28 -17.81 -5.99
CA LYS A 66 -14.65 -16.75 -5.03
C LYS A 66 -13.53 -16.44 -4.03
N GLU A 67 -12.78 -17.45 -3.61
CA GLU A 67 -11.69 -17.29 -2.64
C GLU A 67 -10.54 -16.49 -3.27
N LEU A 68 -10.14 -16.84 -4.48
CA LEU A 68 -9.10 -16.09 -5.18
C LEU A 68 -9.56 -14.67 -5.52
N THR A 69 -10.81 -14.50 -5.93
CA THR A 69 -11.39 -13.16 -6.19
C THR A 69 -11.32 -12.28 -4.93
N GLN A 70 -11.69 -12.82 -3.77
CA GLN A 70 -11.58 -12.10 -2.51
C GLN A 70 -10.12 -11.76 -2.15
N LYS A 71 -9.20 -12.72 -2.30
CA LYS A 71 -7.78 -12.49 -2.07
C LYS A 71 -7.23 -11.38 -2.97
N VAL A 72 -7.58 -11.39 -4.26
CA VAL A 72 -7.19 -10.36 -5.23
C VAL A 72 -7.72 -8.98 -4.83
N ILE A 73 -8.98 -8.89 -4.39
CA ILE A 73 -9.56 -7.64 -3.90
C ILE A 73 -8.80 -7.17 -2.65
N GLU A 74 -8.49 -8.05 -1.71
CA GLU A 74 -7.74 -7.71 -0.50
C GLU A 74 -6.31 -7.25 -0.81
N ASP A 75 -5.57 -8.01 -1.63
CA ASP A 75 -4.22 -7.66 -2.09
C ASP A 75 -4.23 -6.30 -2.82
N SER A 76 -5.25 -6.02 -3.63
CA SER A 76 -5.39 -4.74 -4.33
C SER A 76 -5.63 -3.56 -3.37
N LYS A 77 -6.38 -3.77 -2.28
CA LYS A 77 -6.57 -2.75 -1.24
C LYS A 77 -5.27 -2.47 -0.50
N GLN A 78 -4.43 -3.49 -0.29
CA GLN A 78 -3.12 -3.33 0.34
C GLN A 78 -2.14 -2.57 -0.57
N LEU A 79 -2.13 -2.84 -1.88
CA LEU A 79 -1.35 -2.05 -2.84
C LEU A 79 -1.83 -0.61 -2.94
N ALA A 80 -3.13 -0.38 -2.72
CA ALA A 80 -3.71 0.94 -2.61
C ALA A 80 -3.43 1.63 -1.26
N TYR A 81 -2.73 0.99 -0.31
CA TYR A 81 -2.31 1.62 0.94
C TYR A 81 -1.42 2.82 0.64
N PRO A 82 -1.94 4.05 0.79
CA PRO A 82 -1.64 5.06 -0.21
C PRO A 82 -0.43 5.88 0.21
N LYS A 83 0.32 6.36 -0.78
CA LYS A 83 1.25 7.51 -0.65
C LYS A 83 0.67 8.63 0.22
N TRP A 84 -0.65 8.82 0.17
CA TRP A 84 -1.40 9.76 1.00
C TRP A 84 -1.35 9.49 2.49
N LYS A 85 -1.38 8.23 2.95
CA LYS A 85 -1.26 7.95 4.38
C LYS A 85 0.13 8.32 4.89
N VAL A 86 1.17 7.95 4.13
CA VAL A 86 2.56 8.34 4.43
C VAL A 86 2.70 9.86 4.46
N PHE A 87 2.04 10.57 3.53
CA PHE A 87 1.98 12.03 3.53
C PHE A 87 1.33 12.59 4.82
N PHE A 88 0.17 12.07 5.24
CA PHE A 88 -0.52 12.53 6.46
C PHE A 88 0.26 12.18 7.74
N ASP A 89 0.89 11.01 7.79
CA ASP A 89 1.77 10.61 8.90
C ASP A 89 2.99 11.56 8.99
N SER A 90 3.57 11.94 7.84
CA SER A 90 4.66 12.92 7.78
C SER A 90 4.22 14.32 8.23
N LEU A 91 3.02 14.75 7.83
CA LEU A 91 2.44 16.02 8.28
C LEU A 91 2.23 16.06 9.79
N PHE A 92 1.75 14.96 10.37
CA PHE A 92 1.61 14.82 11.82
C PHE A 92 2.97 14.97 12.52
N MET A 93 4.00 14.24 12.05
CA MET A 93 5.36 14.30 12.60
C MET A 93 5.98 15.69 12.49
N MET A 94 5.74 16.41 11.38
CA MET A 94 6.15 17.81 11.23
C MET A 94 5.51 18.70 12.30
N GLY A 95 4.22 18.51 12.58
CA GLY A 95 3.52 19.21 13.66
C GLY A 95 4.16 18.95 15.03
N VAL A 96 4.46 17.69 15.36
CA VAL A 96 5.14 17.32 16.61
C VAL A 96 6.52 17.97 16.71
N PHE A 97 7.30 17.95 15.63
CA PHE A 97 8.61 18.58 15.58
C PHE A 97 8.55 20.08 15.88
N LEU A 98 7.65 20.82 15.20
CA LEU A 98 7.45 22.25 15.44
C LEU A 98 6.98 22.55 16.86
N PHE A 99 6.21 21.64 17.46
CA PHE A 99 5.77 21.78 18.84
C PHE A 99 6.94 21.61 19.83
N ILE A 100 7.78 20.60 19.63
CA ILE A 100 8.98 20.37 20.45
C ILE A 100 9.93 21.55 20.34
N THR A 101 10.21 22.08 19.14
CA THR A 101 11.08 23.25 18.99
C THR A 101 10.57 24.46 19.78
N LYS A 102 9.24 24.64 19.86
CA LYS A 102 8.66 25.70 20.69
C LYS A 102 8.83 25.47 22.18
N ILE A 103 8.66 24.24 22.65
CA ILE A 103 8.91 23.89 24.05
C ILE A 103 10.37 24.15 24.42
N VAL A 104 11.31 23.75 23.56
CA VAL A 104 12.74 23.98 23.78
C VAL A 104 13.06 25.47 23.83
N VAL A 105 12.56 26.27 22.89
CA VAL A 105 12.77 27.73 22.91
C VAL A 105 12.16 28.38 24.15
N TRP A 106 10.95 27.98 24.53
CA TRP A 106 10.34 28.45 25.77
C TRP A 106 11.18 28.11 27.01
N MET A 107 11.74 26.90 27.06
CA MET A 107 12.61 26.44 28.13
C MET A 107 13.92 27.25 28.18
N LEU A 108 14.58 27.47 27.04
CA LEU A 108 15.80 28.27 26.95
C LEU A 108 15.56 29.72 27.38
N ASN A 109 14.46 30.33 26.94
CA ASN A 109 14.15 31.70 27.32
C ASN A 109 13.86 31.82 28.82
N LYS A 110 13.18 30.83 29.41
CA LYS A 110 12.82 30.84 30.83
C LYS A 110 14.00 30.57 31.76
N PHE A 111 14.86 29.61 31.40
CA PHE A 111 15.91 29.12 32.31
C PHE A 111 17.31 29.62 31.99
N ALA A 112 17.61 29.87 30.71
CA ALA A 112 18.93 30.35 30.29
C ALA A 112 18.97 31.88 30.10
N GLY A 113 17.86 32.58 30.37
CA GLY A 113 17.74 34.03 30.16
C GLY A 113 17.91 34.44 28.70
N ALA A 114 17.72 33.50 27.77
CA ALA A 114 17.82 33.75 26.35
C ALA A 114 16.63 34.61 25.87
N SER A 115 16.84 35.41 24.84
CA SER A 115 15.79 36.21 24.17
C SER A 115 15.54 35.70 22.75
N ILE A 116 15.45 34.37 22.59
CA ILE A 116 15.31 33.73 21.29
C ILE A 116 13.86 33.82 20.84
N THR A 117 13.63 34.49 19.73
CA THR A 117 12.34 34.52 19.01
C THR A 117 12.49 33.73 17.70
N ILE A 118 11.59 32.77 17.45
CA ILE A 118 11.66 31.92 16.25
C ILE A 118 11.27 32.71 15.00
N VAL A 119 10.17 33.45 15.08
CA VAL A 119 9.68 34.33 14.02
C VAL A 119 9.23 35.63 14.69
N ALA A 120 9.98 36.71 14.47
CA ALA A 120 9.59 38.03 14.93
C ALA A 120 8.32 38.50 14.18
N ASP A 121 7.41 39.16 14.88
CA ASP A 121 6.18 39.75 14.32
C ASP A 121 5.21 38.76 13.63
N ALA A 122 5.29 37.48 13.98
CA ALA A 122 4.38 36.47 13.47
C ALA A 122 2.94 36.69 13.99
N PRO A 123 1.92 36.60 13.13
CA PRO A 123 0.53 36.60 13.58
C PRO A 123 0.28 35.52 14.63
N TYR A 124 -0.57 35.81 15.63
CA TYR A 124 -0.89 34.84 16.71
C TYR A 124 -1.37 33.49 16.18
N VAL A 125 -2.02 33.47 15.00
CA VAL A 125 -2.47 32.25 14.30
C VAL A 125 -1.33 31.27 14.01
N MET A 126 -0.10 31.76 13.81
CA MET A 126 1.10 30.91 13.62
C MET A 126 1.41 30.05 14.84
N ASN A 127 0.88 30.39 16.03
CA ASN A 127 0.99 29.53 17.21
C ASN A 127 0.17 28.25 17.12
N LEU A 128 -0.87 28.25 16.29
CA LEU A 128 -1.76 27.10 16.09
C LEU A 128 -1.25 26.17 14.99
N LEU A 129 -0.24 26.55 14.20
CA LEU A 129 0.28 25.73 13.10
C LEU A 129 0.70 24.31 13.50
N PRO A 130 1.48 24.09 14.59
CA PRO A 130 1.85 22.74 15.01
C PRO A 130 0.61 21.88 15.30
N LEU A 131 -0.38 22.46 16.00
CA LEU A 131 -1.63 21.80 16.33
C LEU A 131 -2.46 21.50 15.09
N ALA A 132 -2.54 22.45 14.15
CA ALA A 132 -3.26 22.26 12.88
C ALA A 132 -2.65 21.12 12.06
N PHE A 133 -1.32 21.03 11.95
CA PHE A 133 -0.64 19.93 11.27
C PHE A 133 -0.87 18.58 11.96
N MET A 134 -0.85 18.54 13.30
CA MET A 134 -1.16 17.33 14.04
C MET A 134 -2.63 16.89 13.86
N ILE A 135 -3.60 17.82 13.90
CA ILE A 135 -5.01 17.48 13.70
C ILE A 135 -5.26 16.99 12.27
N ILE A 136 -4.78 17.72 11.26
CA ILE A 136 -4.97 17.37 9.84
C ILE A 136 -4.26 16.06 9.52
N GLY A 137 -3.01 15.89 9.97
CA GLY A 137 -2.24 14.67 9.79
C GLY A 137 -2.90 13.46 10.45
N GLY A 138 -3.27 13.59 11.73
CA GLY A 138 -3.91 12.51 12.49
C GLY A 138 -5.26 12.08 11.90
N MET A 139 -6.16 13.04 11.65
CA MET A 139 -7.48 12.75 11.07
C MET A 139 -7.38 12.17 9.66
N GLY A 140 -6.46 12.69 8.83
CA GLY A 140 -6.22 12.19 7.48
C GLY A 140 -5.72 10.74 7.48
N SER A 141 -4.72 10.44 8.32
CA SER A 141 -4.18 9.08 8.46
C SER A 141 -5.24 8.09 8.96
N ASP A 142 -6.01 8.45 9.98
CA ASP A 142 -7.07 7.59 10.53
C ASP A 142 -8.22 7.34 9.54
N LYS A 143 -8.63 8.36 8.78
CA LYS A 143 -9.66 8.21 7.76
C LYS A 143 -9.22 7.26 6.65
N LEU A 144 -7.97 7.40 6.18
CA LEU A 144 -7.42 6.47 5.18
C LEU A 144 -7.30 5.06 5.76
N LYS A 145 -6.84 4.91 7.00
CA LYS A 145 -6.77 3.60 7.67
C LYS A 145 -8.14 2.89 7.71
N LYS A 146 -9.25 3.61 7.86
CA LYS A 146 -10.61 3.04 7.83
C LYS A 146 -11.11 2.69 6.42
N ILE A 147 -10.64 3.39 5.39
CA ILE A 147 -11.03 3.13 3.99
C ILE A 147 -10.30 1.91 3.43
N TYR A 148 -9.03 1.73 3.80
CA TYR A 148 -8.15 0.69 3.28
C TYR A 148 -8.03 -0.56 4.18
N LYS A 149 -8.71 -0.58 5.32
CA LYS A 149 -8.82 -1.75 6.20
C LYS A 149 -10.18 -2.40 6.01
#